data_AF-A0A140NQC9-F1
#
_entry.id   AF-A0A140NQC9-F1
#
_cell.length_a   1.000
_cell.length_b   1.000
_cell.length_c   1.000
_cell.angle_alpha   90.00
_cell.angle_beta   90.00
_cell.angle_gamma   90.00
#
_symmetry.space_group_name_H-M   'P 1'
#
loop_
_entity.id
_entity.type
_entity.pdbx_description
1 polymer ?
#
loop_
_entity_poly.entity_id
_entity_poly.type
_entity_poly.pdbx_seq_one_letter_code
_entity_poly.pdbx_strand_id
1 'polypeptide(L)'
;MTNYRHILLCILSASLFSPIGLANTHTVTVFQCVNKNQKKVNISLANGQYIYQFGKLNQKPDITMVRKPEQLAARYLTPKGDRFNGKIYEVDFRNGDYTYTVSSSYLDSKHIAHVDVYQKDKLLTSISCLPNTIVDNLHEHIFDLPSDD
;
A
#
# COMPACT_ATOMS: atom_id res chain seq x y z
N MET A 1 24.49 -57.51 55.03
CA MET A 1 24.42 -56.18 54.39
C MET A 1 24.30 -56.40 52.90
N THR A 2 23.11 -56.23 52.36
CA THR A 2 22.72 -56.61 51.00
C THR A 2 22.77 -55.38 50.09
N ASN A 3 23.54 -55.50 49.00
CA ASN A 3 23.66 -54.51 47.92
C ASN A 3 22.33 -54.34 47.17
N TYR A 4 21.99 -53.10 46.78
CA TYR A 4 21.17 -52.85 45.59
C TYR A 4 21.71 -51.66 44.79
N ARG A 5 21.90 -51.94 43.49
CA ARG A 5 22.39 -51.05 42.43
C ARG A 5 21.22 -50.29 41.78
N HIS A 6 21.61 -49.21 41.11
CA HIS A 6 20.96 -48.56 39.96
C HIS A 6 19.83 -47.55 40.23
N ILE A 7 19.98 -46.35 39.66
CA ILE A 7 19.12 -45.84 38.58
C ILE A 7 19.93 -44.75 37.84
N LEU A 8 20.27 -45.04 36.58
CA LEU A 8 20.87 -44.09 35.64
C LEU A 8 19.70 -43.32 34.99
N LEU A 9 19.61 -42.02 35.24
CA LEU A 9 18.56 -41.17 34.68
C LEU A 9 18.96 -40.72 33.26
N CYS A 10 18.48 -41.42 32.23
CA CYS A 10 18.60 -40.98 30.84
C CYS A 10 17.59 -39.85 30.57
N ILE A 11 18.05 -38.60 30.59
CA ILE A 11 17.26 -37.45 30.15
C ILE A 11 17.27 -37.45 28.61
N LEU A 12 16.19 -37.94 28.00
CA LEU A 12 15.93 -37.75 26.57
C LEU A 12 15.65 -36.26 26.31
N SER A 13 16.65 -35.55 25.79
CA SER A 13 16.48 -34.21 25.23
C SER A 13 15.73 -34.32 23.89
N ALA A 14 14.40 -34.14 23.93
CA ALA A 14 13.60 -33.95 22.73
C ALA A 14 13.94 -32.59 22.12
N SER A 15 14.83 -32.58 21.14
CA SER A 15 15.12 -31.42 20.30
C SER A 15 13.90 -31.07 19.45
N LEU A 16 13.15 -30.07 19.90
CA LEU A 16 12.07 -29.43 19.13
C LEU A 16 12.69 -28.69 17.94
N PHE A 17 12.79 -29.35 16.80
CA PHE A 17 12.94 -28.68 15.51
C PHE A 17 11.59 -28.07 15.15
N SER A 18 11.34 -26.84 15.59
CA SER A 18 10.24 -26.05 15.05
C SER A 18 10.54 -25.72 13.59
N PRO A 19 9.66 -26.03 12.64
CA PRO A 19 9.82 -25.57 11.27
C PRO A 19 9.68 -24.05 11.26
N ILE A 20 10.70 -23.36 10.75
CA ILE A 20 10.60 -21.95 10.42
C ILE A 20 9.59 -21.87 9.27
N GLY A 21 8.36 -21.50 9.60
CA GLY A 21 7.34 -21.20 8.60
C GLY A 21 7.81 -20.00 7.79
N LEU A 22 8.30 -20.23 6.58
CA LEU A 22 8.49 -19.19 5.58
C LEU A 22 7.11 -18.68 5.17
N ALA A 23 6.60 -17.68 5.88
CA ALA A 23 5.40 -16.98 5.48
C ALA A 23 5.67 -16.35 4.11
N ASN A 24 5.03 -16.88 3.06
CA ASN A 24 5.13 -16.32 1.72
C ASN A 24 4.47 -14.94 1.73
N THR A 25 5.26 -13.89 1.83
CA THR A 25 4.76 -12.52 1.87
C THR A 25 4.34 -12.11 0.46
N HIS A 26 3.15 -12.51 0.04
CA HIS A 26 2.58 -12.08 -1.23
C HIS A 26 2.44 -10.56 -1.24
N THR A 27 3.22 -9.91 -2.10
CA THR A 27 3.16 -8.45 -2.31
C THR A 27 2.41 -8.18 -3.60
N VAL A 28 1.35 -7.39 -3.51
CA VAL A 28 0.50 -7.00 -4.65
C VAL A 28 0.75 -5.53 -4.97
N THR A 29 0.85 -5.18 -6.26
CA THR A 29 0.86 -3.78 -6.68
C THR A 29 -0.58 -3.28 -6.74
N VAL A 30 -0.92 -2.33 -5.88
CA VAL A 30 -2.26 -1.70 -5.82
C VAL A 30 -2.34 -0.56 -6.82
N PHE A 31 -1.29 0.24 -6.92
CA PHE A 31 -1.19 1.35 -7.86
C PHE A 31 0.27 1.64 -8.17
N GLN A 32 0.58 1.99 -9.41
CA GLN A 32 1.89 2.49 -9.79
C GLN A 32 1.79 3.48 -10.94
N CYS A 33 2.62 4.51 -10.92
CA CYS A 33 2.86 5.32 -12.11
C CYS A 33 4.23 6.00 -12.08
N VAL A 34 4.65 6.55 -13.22
CA VAL A 34 5.85 7.40 -13.34
C VAL A 34 5.43 8.78 -13.82
N ASN A 35 6.03 9.83 -13.27
CA ASN A 35 5.79 11.21 -13.71
C ASN A 35 6.82 11.68 -14.76
N LYS A 36 6.61 12.87 -15.33
CA LYS A 36 7.53 13.47 -16.32
C LYS A 36 8.97 13.66 -15.84
N ASN A 37 9.19 13.69 -14.51
CA ASN A 37 10.50 13.85 -13.89
C ASN A 37 11.17 12.51 -13.55
N GLN A 38 10.68 11.39 -14.11
CA GLN A 38 11.22 10.05 -13.85
C GLN A 38 11.18 9.66 -12.37
N LYS A 39 10.19 10.17 -11.64
CA LYS A 39 9.85 9.70 -10.29
C LYS A 39 8.65 8.77 -10.33
N LYS A 40 8.73 7.71 -9.54
CA LYS A 40 7.70 6.68 -9.40
C LYS A 40 6.85 6.95 -8.17
N VAL A 41 5.54 6.82 -8.32
CA VAL A 41 4.58 6.61 -7.24
C VAL A 41 4.24 5.13 -7.24
N ASN A 42 4.26 4.48 -6.09
CA ASN A 42 3.88 3.08 -5.93
C ASN A 42 3.10 2.88 -4.64
N ILE A 43 2.01 2.13 -4.71
CA ILE A 43 1.29 1.57 -3.57
C ILE A 43 1.33 0.06 -3.73
N SER A 44 1.86 -0.63 -2.73
CA SER A 44 1.80 -2.09 -2.66
C SER A 44 1.14 -2.57 -1.39
N LEU A 45 0.40 -3.67 -1.46
CA LEU A 45 -0.16 -4.37 -0.31
C LEU A 45 0.75 -5.56 0.02
N ALA A 46 1.33 -5.56 1.21
CA ALA A 46 2.16 -6.65 1.72
C ALA A 46 1.84 -6.91 3.19
N ASN A 47 1.61 -8.16 3.55
CA ASN A 47 1.30 -8.56 4.93
C ASN A 47 0.14 -7.74 5.56
N GLY A 48 -0.91 -7.50 4.77
CA GLY A 48 -2.08 -6.72 5.18
C GLY A 48 -1.83 -5.22 5.36
N GLN A 49 -0.68 -4.70 4.94
CA GLN A 49 -0.32 -3.29 5.05
C GLN A 49 -0.08 -2.67 3.68
N TYR A 50 -0.59 -1.45 3.51
CA TYR A 50 -0.37 -0.63 2.34
C TYR A 50 0.93 0.15 2.51
N ILE A 51 1.78 0.08 1.49
CA ILE A 51 3.10 0.70 1.46
C ILE A 51 3.09 1.72 0.31
N TYR A 52 2.99 3.00 0.66
CA TYR A 52 3.18 4.09 -0.29
C TYR A 52 4.66 4.42 -0.42
N GLN A 53 5.12 4.61 -1.65
CA GLN A 53 6.47 5.03 -1.98
C GLN A 53 6.47 6.09 -3.08
N PHE A 54 7.30 7.10 -2.90
CA PHE A 54 7.59 8.10 -3.94
C PHE A 54 9.10 8.32 -4.04
N GLY A 55 9.65 8.33 -5.25
CA GLY A 55 11.07 8.62 -5.45
C GLY A 55 11.56 8.36 -6.86
N LYS A 56 12.86 8.50 -7.10
CA LYS A 56 13.47 8.19 -8.40
C LYS A 56 13.38 6.70 -8.73
N LEU A 57 13.26 6.39 -10.02
CA LEU A 57 13.29 5.00 -10.50
C LEU A 57 14.58 4.29 -10.07
N ASN A 58 14.45 3.05 -9.62
CA ASN A 58 15.56 2.16 -9.23
C ASN A 58 16.48 2.74 -8.12
N GLN A 59 15.97 3.68 -7.33
CA GLN A 59 16.66 4.25 -6.19
C GLN A 59 15.83 4.07 -4.92
N LYS A 60 16.48 4.31 -3.77
CA LYS A 60 15.76 4.38 -2.51
C LYS A 60 14.65 5.46 -2.65
N PRO A 61 13.39 5.15 -2.27
CA PRO A 61 12.33 6.14 -2.29
C PRO A 61 12.67 7.35 -1.41
N ASP A 62 12.30 8.54 -1.88
CA ASP A 62 12.39 9.78 -1.13
C ASP A 62 11.39 9.76 0.05
N ILE A 63 10.24 9.12 -0.16
CA ILE A 63 9.17 8.96 0.83
C ILE A 63 8.77 7.49 0.88
N THR A 64 8.60 6.97 2.10
CA THR A 64 7.98 5.66 2.35
C THR A 64 7.02 5.78 3.51
N MET A 65 5.80 5.28 3.35
CA MET A 65 4.79 5.24 4.41
C MET A 65 4.15 3.87 4.43
N VAL A 66 4.11 3.25 5.61
CA VAL A 66 3.42 1.98 5.85
C VAL A 66 2.15 2.26 6.65
N ARG A 67 1.01 1.84 6.15
CA ARG A 67 -0.31 2.06 6.76
C ARG A 67 -1.08 0.76 6.82
N LYS A 68 -1.71 0.51 7.96
CA LYS A 68 -2.78 -0.47 8.04
C LYS A 68 -4.05 0.08 7.38
N PRO A 69 -5.00 -0.76 6.95
CA PRO A 69 -6.25 -0.33 6.32
C PRO A 69 -6.99 0.76 7.11
N GLU A 70 -7.10 0.61 8.43
CA GLU A 70 -7.79 1.55 9.33
C GLU A 70 -7.13 2.93 9.44
N GLN A 71 -5.92 3.10 8.88
CA GLN A 71 -5.18 4.37 8.88
C GLN A 71 -5.25 5.11 7.54
N LEU A 72 -5.94 4.54 6.56
CA LEU A 72 -6.20 5.13 5.26
C LEU A 72 -7.62 5.67 5.21
N ALA A 73 -7.86 6.60 4.28
CA ALA A 73 -9.20 6.98 3.86
C ALA A 73 -9.30 6.79 2.36
N ALA A 74 -10.42 6.23 1.91
CA ALA A 74 -10.71 6.00 0.51
C ALA A 74 -11.96 6.75 0.07
N ARG A 75 -11.98 7.17 -1.19
CA ARG A 75 -13.14 7.79 -1.81
C ARG A 75 -13.38 7.19 -3.18
N TYR A 76 -14.66 6.96 -3.49
CA TYR A 76 -15.12 6.62 -4.83
C TYR A 76 -16.14 7.66 -5.27
N LEU A 77 -15.77 8.44 -6.29
CA LEU A 77 -16.62 9.51 -6.81
C LEU A 77 -17.14 9.13 -8.20
N THR A 78 -18.41 9.42 -8.43
CA THR A 78 -19.08 9.26 -9.73
C THR A 78 -19.58 10.61 -10.22
N PRO A 79 -18.67 11.52 -10.64
CA PRO A 79 -19.08 12.79 -11.22
C PRO A 79 -20.03 12.55 -12.40
N LYS A 80 -21.24 13.11 -12.30
CA LYS A 80 -22.24 13.12 -13.37
C LYS A 80 -22.50 14.55 -13.79
N GLY A 81 -22.35 14.82 -15.08
CA GLY A 81 -22.81 16.05 -15.71
C GLY A 81 -23.36 15.75 -17.10
N ASP A 82 -24.08 16.71 -17.69
CA ASP A 82 -24.76 16.55 -18.99
C ASP A 82 -23.86 16.08 -20.15
N ARG A 83 -22.53 16.17 -20.00
CA ARG A 83 -21.52 15.81 -21.01
C ARG A 83 -20.41 14.92 -20.49
N PHE A 84 -20.51 14.40 -19.26
CA PHE A 84 -19.39 13.75 -18.62
C PHE A 84 -19.82 12.64 -17.66
N ASN A 85 -19.30 11.43 -17.89
CA ASN A 85 -19.41 10.32 -16.95
C ASN A 85 -17.99 9.90 -16.54
N GLY A 86 -17.74 9.88 -15.23
CA GLY A 86 -16.45 9.49 -14.71
C GLY A 86 -16.54 8.56 -13.51
N LYS A 87 -15.45 7.83 -13.28
CA LYS A 87 -15.18 7.09 -12.05
C LYS A 87 -13.84 7.55 -11.50
N ILE A 88 -13.82 8.01 -10.26
CA ILE A 88 -12.61 8.47 -9.60
C ILE A 88 -12.42 7.63 -8.34
N TYR A 89 -11.27 6.99 -8.25
CA TYR A 89 -10.84 6.19 -7.11
C TYR A 89 -9.71 6.93 -6.41
N GLU A 90 -9.87 7.20 -5.12
CA GLU A 90 -8.87 7.91 -4.33
C GLU A 90 -8.51 7.17 -3.06
N VAL A 91 -7.25 7.29 -2.66
CA VAL A 91 -6.76 6.83 -1.36
C VAL A 91 -5.80 7.86 -0.78
N ASP A 92 -6.00 8.17 0.50
CA ASP A 92 -5.21 9.13 1.25
C ASP A 92 -4.16 8.43 2.12
N PHE A 93 -2.91 8.85 1.96
CA PHE A 93 -1.84 8.57 2.91
C PHE A 93 -1.53 9.83 3.71
N ARG A 94 -1.78 9.81 5.02
CA ARG A 94 -1.51 10.94 5.92
C ARG A 94 -0.16 10.77 6.63
N ASN A 95 0.65 11.82 6.74
CA ASN A 95 1.93 11.85 7.46
C ASN A 95 2.17 13.21 8.12
N GLY A 96 1.89 13.31 9.42
CA GLY A 96 1.86 14.60 10.12
C GLY A 96 0.81 15.51 9.51
N ASP A 97 1.20 16.74 9.20
CA ASP A 97 0.33 17.75 8.58
C ASP A 97 0.08 17.54 7.08
N TYR A 98 0.69 16.52 6.47
CA TYR A 98 0.63 16.27 5.03
C TYR A 98 -0.33 15.13 4.67
N THR A 99 -1.11 15.32 3.61
CA THR A 99 -1.95 14.28 3.00
C THR A 99 -1.53 14.07 1.55
N TYR A 100 -1.31 12.82 1.16
CA TYR A 100 -0.97 12.40 -0.20
C TYR A 100 -2.16 11.62 -0.75
N THR A 101 -2.96 12.29 -1.57
CA THR A 101 -4.15 11.71 -2.21
C THR A 101 -3.75 11.13 -3.55
N VAL A 102 -3.71 9.80 -3.65
CA VAL A 102 -3.49 9.13 -4.94
C VAL A 102 -4.84 8.96 -5.61
N SER A 103 -4.99 9.55 -6.79
CA SER A 103 -6.24 9.54 -7.57
C SER A 103 -6.05 8.82 -8.90
N SER A 104 -6.98 7.93 -9.23
CA SER A 104 -7.09 7.30 -10.53
C SER A 104 -8.50 7.52 -11.09
N SER A 105 -8.54 8.17 -12.24
CA SER A 105 -9.74 8.73 -12.86
C SER A 105 -9.96 8.15 -14.24
N TYR A 106 -11.10 7.49 -14.43
CA TYR A 106 -11.59 7.03 -15.72
C TYR A 106 -12.65 8.02 -16.19
N LEU A 107 -12.26 8.91 -17.07
CA LEU A 107 -13.05 10.04 -17.55
C LEU A 107 -13.33 9.86 -19.05
N ASP A 108 -14.54 9.42 -19.39
CA ASP A 108 -14.91 8.98 -20.74
C ASP A 108 -13.90 7.94 -21.31
N SER A 109 -13.09 8.33 -22.31
CA SER A 109 -12.05 7.51 -22.93
C SER A 109 -10.64 7.73 -22.36
N LYS A 110 -10.49 8.58 -21.34
CA LYS A 110 -9.20 8.95 -20.76
C LYS A 110 -9.01 8.29 -19.40
N HIS A 111 -7.84 7.70 -19.21
CA HIS A 111 -7.35 7.27 -17.89
C HIS A 111 -6.30 8.29 -17.42
N ILE A 112 -6.61 8.98 -16.34
CA ILE A 112 -5.76 10.02 -15.75
C ILE A 112 -5.47 9.63 -14.32
N ALA A 113 -4.21 9.65 -13.93
CA ALA A 113 -3.84 9.46 -12.54
C ALA A 113 -2.88 10.56 -12.09
N HIS A 114 -2.97 10.92 -10.80
CA HIS A 114 -2.11 11.91 -10.18
C HIS A 114 -2.01 11.68 -8.68
N VAL A 115 -1.08 12.39 -8.05
CA VAL A 115 -1.01 12.50 -6.59
C VAL A 115 -1.11 13.97 -6.21
N ASP A 116 -2.14 14.31 -5.46
CA ASP A 116 -2.26 15.61 -4.84
C ASP A 116 -1.63 15.58 -3.45
N VAL A 117 -0.83 16.61 -3.15
CA VAL A 117 -0.15 16.75 -1.86
C VAL A 117 -0.71 17.98 -1.17
N TYR A 118 -1.34 17.75 -0.02
CA TYR A 118 -1.91 18.79 0.82
C TYR A 118 -1.05 18.99 2.07
N GLN A 119 -1.06 20.20 2.60
CA GLN A 119 -0.59 20.51 3.96
C GLN A 119 -1.69 21.28 4.68
N LYS A 120 -2.25 20.71 5.77
CA LYS A 120 -3.42 21.29 6.48
C LYS A 120 -4.51 21.75 5.50
N ASP A 121 -4.95 20.84 4.64
CA ASP A 121 -5.99 21.03 3.63
C ASP A 121 -5.68 22.00 2.48
N LYS A 122 -4.51 22.64 2.48
CA LYS A 122 -4.05 23.44 1.35
C LYS A 122 -3.29 22.59 0.34
N LEU A 123 -3.78 22.54 -0.90
CA LEU A 123 -3.05 21.90 -2.00
C LEU A 123 -1.70 22.61 -2.22
N LEU A 124 -0.61 21.85 -2.09
CA LEU A 124 0.75 22.33 -2.35
C LEU A 124 1.16 22.06 -3.79
N THR A 125 0.88 20.86 -4.29
CA THR A 125 1.24 20.45 -5.64
C THR A 125 0.41 19.24 -6.08
N SER A 126 0.27 19.09 -7.40
CA SER A 126 -0.21 17.87 -8.03
C SER A 126 0.91 17.23 -8.85
N ILE A 127 1.03 15.90 -8.76
CA ILE A 127 2.02 15.10 -9.47
C ILE A 127 1.30 14.25 -10.51
N SER A 128 1.25 14.71 -11.76
CA SER A 128 0.60 13.98 -12.84
C SER A 128 1.41 12.77 -13.29
N CYS A 129 0.73 11.63 -13.48
CA CYS A 129 1.28 10.41 -14.03
C CYS A 129 1.36 10.46 -15.57
N LEU A 130 2.35 9.79 -16.14
CA LEU A 130 2.40 9.48 -17.57
C LEU A 130 1.40 8.35 -17.86
N PRO A 131 0.44 8.53 -18.78
CA PRO A 131 -0.67 7.58 -18.95
C PRO A 131 -0.25 6.13 -19.22
N ASN A 132 0.79 5.91 -20.03
CA ASN A 132 1.28 4.58 -20.39
C ASN A 132 2.08 3.87 -19.28
N THR A 133 2.24 4.50 -18.13
CA THR A 133 2.97 3.94 -16.98
C THR A 133 2.04 3.56 -15.83
N ILE A 134 0.75 3.84 -15.97
CA ILE A 134 -0.23 3.59 -14.92
C ILE A 134 -0.52 2.09 -14.85
N VAL A 135 -0.32 1.53 -13.66
CA VAL A 135 -0.87 0.25 -13.23
C VAL A 135 -1.86 0.57 -12.12
N ASP A 136 -3.12 0.23 -12.31
CA ASP A 136 -4.18 0.64 -11.38
C ASP A 136 -5.09 -0.52 -11.01
N ASN A 137 -4.99 -0.92 -9.75
CA ASN A 137 -5.87 -1.89 -9.10
C ASN A 137 -6.56 -1.25 -7.88
N LEU A 138 -6.64 0.09 -7.79
CA LEU A 138 -7.27 0.78 -6.64
C LEU A 138 -8.70 0.30 -6.44
N HIS A 139 -9.47 0.15 -7.52
CA HIS A 139 -10.86 -0.31 -7.45
C HIS A 139 -11.03 -1.69 -6.79
N GLU A 140 -10.01 -2.54 -6.76
CA GLU A 140 -10.05 -3.85 -6.10
C GLU A 140 -9.69 -3.77 -4.61
N HIS A 141 -9.10 -2.65 -4.18
CA HIS A 141 -8.43 -2.53 -2.88
C HIS A 141 -8.98 -1.41 -2.00
N ILE A 142 -9.66 -0.40 -2.56
CA ILE A 142 -10.13 0.75 -1.78
C ILE A 142 -11.46 0.50 -1.05
N PHE A 143 -12.27 -0.47 -1.48
CA PHE A 143 -13.57 -0.74 -0.84
C PHE A 143 -13.44 -1.43 0.52
N ASP A 144 -12.27 -1.98 0.82
CA ASP A 144 -11.92 -2.53 2.14
C ASP A 144 -11.38 -1.46 3.11
N LEU A 145 -11.28 -0.21 2.66
CA LEU A 145 -10.76 0.91 3.45
C LEU A 145 -11.90 1.76 4.05
N PRO A 146 -11.66 2.45 5.16
CA PRO A 146 -12.60 3.44 5.68
C PRO A 146 -12.95 4.50 4.62
N SER A 147 -14.23 4.87 4.52
CA SER A 147 -14.64 6.06 3.77
C SER A 147 -14.21 7.33 4.51
N ASP A 148 -13.81 8.35 3.76
CA ASP A 148 -13.82 9.72 4.28
C ASP A 148 -15.29 10.17 4.31
N ASP A 149 -15.87 10.25 5.51
CA ASP A 149 -17.25 10.71 5.76
C ASP A 149 -17.39 12.24 5.53
#